data_AF-A0AB37JHR5-F1
#
_entry.id   AF-A0AB37JHR5-F1
#
_cell.length_a   1.000
_cell.length_b   1.000
_cell.length_c   1.000
_cell.angle_alpha   90.00
_cell.angle_beta   90.00
_cell.angle_gamma   90.00
#
_symmetry.space_group_name_H-M   'P 1'
#
loop_
_entity.id
_entity.type
_entity.pdbx_description
1 polymer ?
#
loop_
_entity_poly.entity_id
_entity_poly.type
_entity_poly.pdbx_seq_one_letter_code
_entity_poly.pdbx_strand_id
1 'polypeptide(L)'
;MLFTYIIEGNEKTTHFHCCYHVGVNLMRLMATKNIYFVPFGQDAPEKKPNSMVARMELLEDTVLEALQGKQLQPVVVEKFRYMN
;
A
#
# COMPACT_ATOMS: atom_id res chain seq x y z
N MET A 1 4.55 -0.08 -12.55
CA MET A 1 3.31 -0.79 -12.21
C MET A 1 3.20 -0.76 -10.70
N LEU A 2 2.10 -0.21 -10.19
CA LEU A 2 1.90 -0.03 -8.76
C LEU A 2 1.10 -1.22 -8.22
N PHE A 3 1.68 -1.98 -7.29
CA PHE A 3 1.01 -3.06 -6.58
C PHE A 3 0.80 -2.63 -5.13
N THR A 4 -0.21 -1.80 -4.89
CA THR A 4 -0.64 -1.38 -3.55
C THR A 4 -1.85 -2.18 -3.13
N TYR A 5 -1.88 -2.59 -1.86
CA TYR A 5 -3.00 -3.29 -1.27
C TYR A 5 -3.77 -2.33 -0.39
N ILE A 6 -5.08 -2.30 -0.62
CA ILE A 6 -6.01 -1.41 0.04
C ILE A 6 -6.97 -2.24 0.87
N ILE A 7 -7.22 -1.80 2.10
CA ILE A 7 -8.21 -2.37 3.00
C ILE A 7 -9.34 -1.34 3.13
N GLU A 8 -10.54 -1.72 2.70
CA GLU A 8 -11.75 -0.92 2.91
C GLU A 8 -12.44 -1.34 4.21
N GLY A 9 -12.66 -0.36 5.10
CA GLY A 9 -13.15 -0.59 6.45
C GLY A 9 -14.50 -1.32 6.47
N ASN A 10 -14.44 -2.55 6.99
CA ASN A 10 -15.54 -3.45 7.40
C ASN A 10 -15.86 -4.64 6.49
N GLU A 11 -15.15 -4.82 5.37
CA GLU A 11 -15.23 -6.05 4.59
C GLU A 11 -13.81 -6.51 4.25
N LYS A 12 -13.51 -7.82 4.29
CA LYS A 12 -12.18 -8.38 3.93
C LYS A 12 -11.88 -8.24 2.42
N THR A 13 -12.39 -7.20 1.78
CA THR A 13 -12.40 -7.04 0.33
C THR A 13 -11.05 -6.47 -0.07
N THR A 14 -10.16 -7.38 -0.46
CA THR A 14 -8.83 -7.04 -0.97
C THR A 14 -9.00 -6.56 -2.42
N HIS A 15 -9.09 -5.25 -2.62
CA HIS A 15 -9.17 -4.68 -3.96
C HIS A 15 -7.78 -4.48 -4.56
N PHE A 16 -7.45 -5.30 -5.56
CA PHE A 16 -6.26 -5.15 -6.40
C PHE A 16 -6.47 -4.01 -7.38
N HIS A 17 -5.99 -2.81 -7.05
CA HIS A 17 -6.06 -1.68 -7.97
C HIS A 17 -4.72 -1.42 -8.66
N CYS A 18 -4.58 -1.94 -9.89
CA CYS A 18 -3.45 -1.63 -10.77
C CYS A 18 -3.67 -0.25 -11.40
N CYS A 19 -3.18 0.80 -10.76
CA CYS A 19 -3.28 2.16 -11.29
C CYS A 19 -2.10 2.48 -12.22
N TYR A 20 -2.36 2.67 -13.52
CA TYR A 20 -1.36 3.05 -14.53
C TYR A 20 -1.04 4.58 -14.52
N HIS A 21 -1.79 5.38 -13.76
CA HIS A 21 -1.50 6.80 -13.45
C HIS A 21 -1.32 6.97 -11.93
N VAL A 22 -0.06 7.01 -11.52
CA VAL A 22 0.40 6.42 -10.25
C VAL A 22 0.34 7.38 -9.04
N GLY A 23 0.45 8.70 -9.24
CA GLY A 23 0.47 9.66 -8.13
C GLY A 23 -0.93 10.08 -7.66
N VAL A 24 -1.68 10.74 -8.55
CA VAL A 24 -2.92 11.43 -8.18
C VAL A 24 -3.99 10.47 -7.67
N ASN A 25 -4.17 9.31 -8.32
CA ASN A 25 -5.17 8.33 -7.88
C ASN A 25 -4.79 7.66 -6.55
N LEU A 26 -3.50 7.37 -6.35
CA LEU A 26 -2.99 6.80 -5.10
C LEU A 26 -3.18 7.78 -3.93
N MET A 27 -2.75 9.03 -4.11
CA MET A 27 -2.94 10.07 -3.07
C MET A 27 -4.41 10.34 -2.80
N ARG A 28 -5.27 10.27 -3.82
CA ARG A 28 -6.72 10.43 -3.65
C ARG A 28 -7.31 9.30 -2.79
N LEU A 29 -6.88 8.06 -3.01
CA LEU A 29 -7.31 6.92 -2.19
C LEU A 29 -6.76 7.02 -0.76
N MET A 30 -5.52 7.47 -0.56
CA MET A 30 -4.96 7.71 0.79
C MET A 30 -5.71 8.78 1.58
N ALA A 31 -6.38 9.72 0.92
CA ALA A 31 -7.20 10.75 1.57
C ALA A 31 -8.65 10.31 1.82
N THR A 32 -9.08 9.16 1.27
CA THR A 32 -10.44 8.65 1.44
C THR A 32 -10.61 8.00 2.80
N LYS A 33 -11.75 8.28 3.45
CA LYS A 33 -12.08 7.67 4.75
C LYS A 33 -12.18 6.15 4.62
N ASN A 34 -11.72 5.44 5.65
CA ASN A 34 -11.78 3.98 5.77
C ASN A 34 -10.99 3.23 4.69
N ILE A 35 -10.04 3.89 4.03
CA ILE A 35 -9.08 3.26 3.11
C ILE A 35 -7.72 3.22 3.81
N TYR A 36 -7.18 2.02 3.99
CA TYR A 36 -5.87 1.80 4.60
C TYR A 36 -4.92 1.10 3.64
N PHE A 37 -3.64 1.44 3.75
CA PHE A 37 -2.60 0.95 2.86
C PHE A 37 -1.63 0.06 3.60
N VAL A 38 -1.34 -1.11 3.01
CA VAL A 38 -0.20 -1.91 3.44
C VAL A 38 1.08 -1.13 3.12
N PRO A 39 2.04 -1.00 4.06
CA PRO A 39 3.26 -0.24 3.82
C PRO A 39 3.95 -0.62 2.52
N PHE A 40 4.27 0.38 1.70
CA PHE A 40 4.74 0.19 0.33
C PHE A 40 5.95 1.08 0.00
N GLY A 41 6.67 0.67 -1.04
CA GLY A 41 7.92 1.31 -1.43
C GLY A 41 8.37 0.92 -2.81
N GLN A 42 9.40 1.58 -3.32
CA GLN A 42 10.04 1.17 -4.58
C GLN A 42 10.76 -0.17 -4.40
N ASP A 43 10.52 -1.10 -5.31
CA ASP A 43 11.10 -2.43 -5.31
C ASP A 43 12.44 -2.48 -6.07
N ALA A 44 12.51 -1.80 -7.21
CA ALA A 44 13.74 -1.66 -7.98
C ALA A 44 13.90 -0.21 -8.46
N PRO A 45 14.48 0.70 -7.64
CA PRO A 45 14.58 2.12 -7.96
C PRO A 45 15.25 2.41 -9.31
N GLU A 46 16.33 1.69 -9.62
CA GLU A 46 17.10 1.88 -10.86
C GLU A 46 16.42 1.29 -12.10
N LYS A 47 15.86 0.07 -11.97
CA LYS A 47 15.28 -0.66 -13.11
C LYS A 47 13.83 -0.26 -13.39
N LYS A 48 13.09 0.17 -12.36
CA LYS A 48 11.65 0.44 -12.42
C LYS A 48 11.29 1.66 -11.54
N PRO A 49 11.66 2.88 -11.95
CA PRO A 49 11.51 4.09 -11.12
C PRO A 49 10.05 4.39 -10.73
N ASN A 50 9.08 4.02 -11.57
CA ASN A 50 7.65 4.22 -11.30
C ASN A 50 6.96 3.00 -10.66
N SER A 51 7.72 2.01 -10.22
CA SER A 51 7.21 0.81 -9.56
C SER A 51 7.23 1.03 -8.05
N MET A 52 6.07 0.85 -7.42
CA MET A 52 6.00 0.69 -5.97
C MET A 52 5.20 -0.57 -5.67
N VAL A 53 5.65 -1.29 -4.65
CA VAL A 53 5.12 -2.59 -4.26
C VAL A 53 4.93 -2.58 -2.75
N ALA A 54 3.78 -3.05 -2.30
CA ALA A 54 3.49 -3.22 -0.88
C ALA A 54 4.29 -4.39 -0.27
N ARG A 55 4.57 -4.30 1.03
CA ARG A 55 5.17 -5.37 1.82
C ARG A 55 4.07 -6.31 2.31
N MET A 56 3.81 -7.40 1.56
CA MET A 56 2.76 -8.37 1.90
C MET A 56 2.91 -8.96 3.31
N GLU A 57 4.12 -9.04 3.82
CA GLU A 57 4.43 -9.49 5.19
C GLU A 57 3.73 -8.64 6.26
N LEU A 58 3.42 -7.37 5.97
CA LEU A 58 2.76 -6.45 6.90
C LEU A 58 1.25 -6.38 6.68
N LEU A 59 0.67 -7.26 5.86
CA LEU A 59 -0.76 -7.23 5.55
C LEU A 59 -1.60 -7.44 6.82
N GLU A 60 -1.26 -8.44 7.62
CA GLU A 60 -2.00 -8.77 8.85
C GLU A 60 -1.96 -7.62 9.86
N ASP A 61 -0.77 -7.05 10.10
CA ASP A 61 -0.58 -5.88 10.95
C ASP A 61 -1.38 -4.67 10.45
N THR A 62 -1.43 -4.46 9.14
CA THR A 62 -2.21 -3.37 8.54
C THR A 62 -3.70 -3.58 8.75
N VAL A 63 -4.19 -4.82 8.65
CA VAL A 63 -5.60 -5.15 8.93
C VAL A 63 -5.93 -4.89 10.39
N LEU A 64 -5.05 -5.25 11.33
CA LEU A 64 -5.27 -5.02 12.76
C LEU A 64 -5.38 -3.52 13.11
N GLU A 65 -4.56 -2.68 12.49
CA GLU A 65 -4.65 -1.22 12.67
C GLU A 65 -5.88 -0.64 11.94
N ALA A 66 -6.20 -1.13 10.74
CA ALA A 66 -7.38 -0.71 9.99
C ALA A 66 -8.68 -0.99 10.75
N LEU A 67 -8.77 -2.11 11.47
CA LEU A 67 -9.91 -2.43 12.34
C LEU A 67 -10.07 -1.44 13.51
N GLN A 68 -8.98 -0.83 13.97
CA GLN A 68 -9.00 0.25 14.96
C GLN A 68 -9.24 1.63 14.32
N GLY A 69 -9.45 1.68 13.01
CA GLY A 69 -9.59 2.92 12.26
C GLY A 69 -8.27 3.66 12.00
N LYS A 70 -7.12 2.99 12.17
CA LYS A 70 -5.78 3.60 12.10
C LYS A 70 -5.00 3.09 10.90
N GLN A 71 -4.18 3.98 10.32
CA GLN A 71 -3.20 3.61 9.28
C GLN A 71 -1.91 3.12 9.94
N LEU A 72 -1.46 1.91 9.59
CA LEU A 72 -0.17 1.38 10.03
C LEU A 72 0.98 2.30 9.56
N GLN A 73 1.90 2.62 10.46
CA GLN A 73 3.07 3.46 10.20
C GLN A 73 4.36 2.68 10.50
N PRO A 74 5.45 2.90 9.74
CA PRO A 74 5.57 3.80 8.59
C PRO A 74 4.86 3.24 7.34
N VAL A 75 4.07 4.08 6.64
CA VAL A 75 3.35 3.68 5.42
C VAL A 75 4.24 3.68 4.16
N VAL A 76 5.18 4.62 4.06
CA VAL A 76 6.18 4.65 2.97
C VAL A 76 7.48 4.08 3.49
N VAL A 77 8.00 3.05 2.81
CA VAL A 77 9.19 2.30 3.23
C VAL A 77 10.13 2.06 2.04
N GLU A 78 11.39 1.75 2.32
CA GLU A 78 12.35 1.35 1.28
C GLU A 78 12.19 -0.15 0.97
N LYS A 79 11.18 -0.51 0.15
CA LYS A 79 10.85 -1.93 -0.15
C LYS A 79 12.04 -2.72 -0.70
N PHE A 80 12.89 -2.10 -1.53
CA PHE A 80 14.09 -2.73 -2.09
C PHE A 80 15.06 -3.30 -1.04
N ARG A 81 15.02 -2.83 0.22
CA ARG A 81 15.82 -3.41 1.32
C ARG A 81 15.27 -4.73 1.86
N TYR A 82 14.03 -5.06 1.51
CA TYR A 82 13.30 -6.25 1.93
C TYR A 82 13.02 -7.17 0.74
N MET A 83 13.94 -7.21 -0.22
CA MET A 83 13.94 -8.13 -1.35
C MET A 83 15.21 -8.97 -1.24
N ASN A 84 15.08 -10.13 -0.59
CA ASN A 84 16.09 -11.19 -0.61
C ASN A 84 15.78 -12.16 -1.73
#